data_AF-A0A537CD91-F1
#
_entry.id   AF-A0A537CD91-F1
#
_cell.length_a   1.000
_cell.length_b   1.000
_cell.length_c   1.000
_cell.angle_alpha   90.00
_cell.angle_beta   90.00
_cell.angle_gamma   90.00
#
_symmetry.space_group_name_H-M   'P 1'
#
loop_
_entity.id
_entity.type
_entity.pdbx_description
1 polymer ?
#
loop_
_entity_poly.entity_id
_entity_poly.type
_entity_poly.pdbx_seq_one_letter_code
_entity_poly.pdbx_strand_id
1 'polypeptide(L)'
;MLTLGCGEPAGPHSTSHTLSITASETWTLAESPHVVHGRLSVRGTLTIEAGATVLFADTSGLTFGKYGAGSLRAQGSASAPIVMRGMDTAGSPGAWIGLTFLGSTPSEMHHVSVSSCGRERTDSQPPGCLVLGSRFIPGDDPTLFIDHMTVQDAAGGAVILQRESRFGAGSEALSVRNVRGHIATLPAGETARFPLAGTFAGIDTSQVRLTHDTLRDSLTWARDIPWTVLEPVLIEGPHQPVLTIPAGATLLMKGGFIVGRNAPGGLQIGTEGGPTVTLRPVDESWGGVDFLPYAISSAISDALLDHCGANIEARGSGCVHIWGDYAGSGPVPAPVFKNVSIRDAVDIGVGLNYGGRFGAGSTNLTITGTNGTTGTPFFVHMSPLSSIPAGHYAGNLRDVIWTYQLEIRQDETWHKYDIPYFNYGGVWVGDSTTHPTLTVDPGVTMAFTGAGALSIGWTAPGAIRAVGTVADPVTFTGETDTPGSWTGIVIGPYADSSSVFDHVVVANGGAPYPVSGAFHFYVDIGAVIRNTVIRHSAGCGVIIVNQPPWSTDFTAPVLGNTFESNAGAAQCGP
;
A
#
# COMPACT_ATOMS: atom_id res chain seq x y z
N MET A 1 51.48 -47.40 53.63
CA MET A 1 52.27 -47.73 52.42
C MET A 1 51.69 -49.04 51.89
N LEU A 2 51.14 -49.20 50.68
CA LEU A 2 51.23 -48.47 49.42
C LEU A 2 49.85 -48.35 48.73
N THR A 3 49.63 -47.17 48.15
CA THR A 3 48.95 -46.74 46.91
C THR A 3 48.74 -47.81 45.82
N LEU A 4 47.50 -47.99 45.32
CA LEU A 4 46.87 -47.38 44.12
C LEU A 4 47.16 -48.09 42.78
N GLY A 5 46.08 -48.46 42.09
CA GLY A 5 46.02 -48.80 40.68
C GLY A 5 44.60 -48.59 40.18
N CYS A 6 44.37 -47.41 39.59
CA CYS A 6 43.10 -46.94 39.05
C CYS A 6 42.56 -47.89 37.96
N GLY A 7 41.27 -48.21 38.04
CA GLY A 7 40.50 -48.54 36.85
C GLY A 7 40.30 -47.27 36.02
N GLU A 8 40.54 -47.36 34.72
CA GLU A 8 40.04 -46.39 33.76
C GLU A 8 38.52 -46.24 33.90
N PRO A 9 37.94 -45.03 33.94
CA PRO A 9 36.53 -44.86 33.66
C PRO A 9 36.29 -44.69 32.16
N ALA A 10 35.27 -45.44 31.73
CA ALA A 10 34.44 -45.37 30.54
C ALA A 10 34.38 -44.02 29.78
N GLY A 11 34.05 -44.11 28.49
CA GLY A 11 33.91 -42.99 27.54
C GLY A 11 32.98 -41.84 27.96
N PRO A 12 32.84 -40.80 27.13
CA PRO A 12 32.37 -39.48 27.56
C PRO A 12 30.99 -39.54 28.23
N HIS A 13 30.93 -39.13 29.49
CA HIS A 13 29.70 -39.01 30.27
C HIS A 13 28.80 -37.93 29.66
N SER A 14 27.62 -38.31 29.16
CA SER A 14 26.58 -37.35 28.80
C SER A 14 25.83 -36.87 30.04
N THR A 15 25.56 -35.58 30.15
CA THR A 15 24.81 -35.00 31.28
C THR A 15 23.33 -34.90 30.95
N SER A 16 22.47 -35.61 31.68
CA SER A 16 21.03 -35.67 31.40
C SER A 16 20.24 -34.65 32.22
N HIS A 17 19.34 -33.93 31.54
CA HIS A 17 18.47 -32.90 32.09
C HIS A 17 17.01 -33.31 31.92
N THR A 18 16.31 -33.57 33.03
CA THR A 18 14.91 -34.03 33.05
C THR A 18 13.99 -33.15 33.89
N LEU A 19 14.53 -32.18 34.62
CA LEU A 19 13.79 -31.29 35.51
C LEU A 19 13.98 -29.84 35.07
N SER A 20 13.03 -28.97 35.45
CA SER A 20 13.12 -27.55 35.17
C SER A 20 14.31 -26.91 35.92
N ILE A 21 14.97 -25.97 35.25
CA ILE A 21 16.11 -25.22 35.79
C ILE A 21 15.55 -24.06 36.63
N THR A 22 15.58 -24.21 37.96
CA THR A 22 14.93 -23.27 38.89
C THR A 22 15.84 -22.13 39.36
N ALA A 23 17.15 -22.27 39.19
CA ALA A 23 18.17 -21.26 39.50
C ALA A 23 19.18 -21.18 38.35
N SER A 24 19.99 -20.12 38.29
CA SER A 24 21.02 -20.00 37.26
C SER A 24 22.05 -21.13 37.38
N GLU A 25 22.45 -21.69 36.24
CA GLU A 25 23.46 -22.74 36.17
C GLU A 25 24.25 -22.66 34.86
N THR A 26 25.37 -23.39 34.80
CA THR A 26 26.26 -23.45 33.64
C THR A 26 26.35 -24.87 33.12
N TRP A 27 26.12 -25.04 31.82
CA TRP A 27 26.37 -26.26 31.07
C TRP A 27 27.77 -26.18 30.44
N THR A 28 28.69 -26.96 31.00
CA THR A 28 30.12 -26.86 30.71
C THR A 28 30.54 -27.75 29.53
N LEU A 29 31.63 -27.39 28.83
CA LEU A 29 32.18 -28.24 27.78
C LEU A 29 32.61 -29.62 28.32
N ALA A 30 33.12 -29.67 29.55
CA ALA A 30 33.60 -30.90 30.19
C ALA A 30 32.48 -31.92 30.46
N GLU A 31 31.23 -31.44 30.57
CA GLU A 31 30.03 -32.24 30.84
C GLU A 31 29.19 -32.50 29.59
N SER A 32 29.73 -32.13 28.42
CA SER A 32 29.10 -32.29 27.11
C SER A 32 29.19 -33.74 26.61
N PRO A 33 28.15 -34.29 25.94
CA PRO A 33 26.91 -33.63 25.54
C PRO A 33 25.90 -33.48 26.69
N HIS A 34 25.22 -32.34 26.74
CA HIS A 34 24.07 -32.12 27.61
C HIS A 34 22.80 -32.59 26.90
N VAL A 35 22.01 -33.45 27.52
CA VAL A 35 20.85 -34.09 26.90
C VAL A 35 19.57 -33.61 27.58
N VAL A 36 18.69 -32.96 26.82
CA VAL A 36 17.40 -32.45 27.29
C VAL A 36 16.28 -33.44 27.00
N HIS A 37 15.62 -33.92 28.05
CA HIS A 37 14.46 -34.78 27.99
C HIS A 37 13.18 -34.02 28.39
N GLY A 38 12.20 -33.96 27.49
CA GLY A 38 10.94 -33.26 27.71
C GLY A 38 11.03 -31.73 27.52
N ARG A 39 9.92 -31.04 27.83
CA ARG A 39 9.84 -29.58 27.73
C ARG A 39 10.20 -28.96 29.08
N LEU A 40 11.42 -28.46 29.21
CA LEU A 40 11.93 -27.93 30.48
C LEU A 40 11.77 -26.40 30.53
N SER A 41 11.33 -25.88 31.68
CA SER A 41 11.31 -24.44 31.92
C SER A 41 12.64 -24.01 32.53
N VAL A 42 13.13 -22.85 32.09
CA VAL A 42 14.29 -22.17 32.65
C VAL A 42 13.82 -20.90 33.35
N ARG A 43 14.12 -20.78 34.65
CA ARG A 43 13.71 -19.64 35.50
C ARG A 43 14.88 -18.72 35.89
N GLY A 44 16.11 -19.23 35.89
CA GLY A 44 17.34 -18.46 36.04
C GLY A 44 18.06 -18.28 34.70
N THR A 45 19.30 -17.82 34.73
CA THR A 45 20.14 -17.74 33.52
C THR A 45 20.83 -19.08 33.29
N LEU A 46 20.58 -19.68 32.13
CA LEU A 46 21.32 -20.84 31.65
C LEU A 46 22.53 -20.37 30.84
N THR A 47 23.74 -20.62 31.33
CA THR A 47 24.96 -20.34 30.57
C THR A 47 25.44 -21.61 29.88
N ILE A 48 25.81 -21.52 28.59
CA ILE A 48 26.38 -22.64 27.84
C ILE A 48 27.77 -22.23 27.35
N GLU A 49 28.78 -23.00 27.70
CA GLU A 49 30.17 -22.73 27.35
C GLU A 49 30.48 -23.00 25.87
N ALA A 50 31.52 -22.34 25.35
CA ALA A 50 32.00 -22.54 24.00
C ALA A 50 32.32 -24.01 23.71
N GLY A 51 31.97 -24.47 22.50
CA GLY A 51 32.20 -25.84 22.04
C GLY A 51 31.23 -26.89 22.60
N ALA A 52 30.38 -26.54 23.57
CA ALA A 52 29.44 -27.51 24.15
C ALA A 52 28.39 -27.95 23.12
N THR A 53 28.06 -29.24 23.15
CA THR A 53 26.94 -29.84 22.43
C THR A 53 25.74 -30.04 23.35
N VAL A 54 24.56 -29.60 22.89
CA VAL A 54 23.25 -29.86 23.49
C VAL A 54 22.42 -30.74 22.56
N LEU A 55 21.96 -31.86 23.09
CA LEU A 55 21.12 -32.84 22.40
C LEU A 55 19.69 -32.79 22.93
N PHE A 56 18.72 -32.79 22.03
CA PHE A 56 17.30 -32.77 22.36
C PHE A 56 16.66 -34.12 22.02
N ALA A 57 16.09 -34.79 23.02
CA ALA A 57 15.26 -35.98 22.81
C ALA A 57 13.97 -35.65 22.01
N ASP A 58 13.25 -36.67 21.57
CA ASP A 58 11.98 -36.51 20.85
C ASP A 58 11.00 -35.62 21.63
N THR A 59 10.37 -34.65 20.95
CA THR A 59 9.45 -33.65 21.54
C THR A 59 10.03 -32.75 22.64
N SER A 60 11.34 -32.71 22.84
CA SER A 60 11.95 -31.91 23.91
C SER A 60 12.24 -30.47 23.48
N GLY A 61 12.49 -29.59 24.45
CA GLY A 61 12.90 -28.21 24.22
C GLY A 61 13.00 -27.41 25.52
N LEU A 62 13.47 -26.17 25.40
CA LEU A 62 13.66 -25.26 26.53
C LEU A 62 12.72 -24.07 26.40
N THR A 63 12.07 -23.70 27.50
CA THR A 63 11.25 -22.49 27.60
C THR A 63 11.81 -21.56 28.67
N PHE A 64 12.37 -20.44 28.23
CA PHE A 64 12.94 -19.40 29.06
C PHE A 64 11.86 -18.42 29.49
N GLY A 65 11.78 -18.14 30.78
CA GLY A 65 10.95 -17.06 31.30
C GLY A 65 9.45 -17.35 31.44
N LYS A 66 9.00 -18.61 31.30
CA LYS A 66 7.58 -18.98 31.47
C LYS A 66 7.04 -18.70 32.90
N TYR A 67 7.91 -18.83 33.90
CA TYR A 67 7.56 -18.72 35.33
C TYR A 67 8.63 -17.96 36.12
N GLY A 68 9.32 -16.99 35.51
CA GLY A 68 10.41 -16.24 36.13
C GLY A 68 11.24 -15.43 35.12
N ALA A 69 12.40 -14.94 35.53
CA ALA A 69 13.30 -14.10 34.73
C ALA A 69 14.27 -14.92 33.83
N GLY A 70 13.87 -16.13 33.43
CA GLY A 70 14.79 -17.07 32.79
C GLY A 70 15.33 -16.57 31.45
N SER A 71 16.62 -16.78 31.22
CA SER A 71 17.34 -16.34 30.02
C SER A 71 18.41 -17.35 29.58
N LEU A 72 18.87 -17.23 28.34
CA LEU A 72 19.95 -18.02 27.77
C LEU A 72 21.19 -17.16 27.55
N ARG A 73 22.35 -17.69 27.94
CA ARG A 73 23.67 -17.13 27.66
C ARG A 73 24.55 -18.16 26.94
N ALA A 74 24.42 -18.29 25.62
CA ALA A 74 25.19 -19.22 24.82
C ALA A 74 26.45 -18.54 24.26
N GLN A 75 27.61 -18.91 24.79
CA GLN A 75 28.89 -18.22 24.63
C GLN A 75 29.85 -18.99 23.71
N GLY A 76 29.44 -19.26 22.47
CA GLY A 76 30.29 -19.90 21.47
C GLY A 76 31.37 -18.97 20.93
N SER A 77 32.37 -19.54 20.24
CA SER A 77 33.35 -18.79 19.45
C SER A 77 33.51 -19.39 18.06
N ALA A 78 34.09 -18.66 17.11
CA ALA A 78 34.37 -19.17 15.76
C ALA A 78 35.18 -20.49 15.76
N SER A 79 36.11 -20.64 16.72
CA SER A 79 36.92 -21.87 16.88
C SER A 79 36.21 -22.97 17.68
N ALA A 80 35.20 -22.63 18.46
CA ALA A 80 34.47 -23.55 19.32
C ALA A 80 32.97 -23.17 19.33
N PRO A 81 32.25 -23.42 18.22
CA PRO A 81 30.83 -23.11 18.15
C PRO A 81 30.01 -24.03 19.06
N ILE A 82 28.90 -23.53 19.57
CA ILE A 82 27.93 -24.34 20.31
C ILE A 82 27.03 -25.07 19.31
N VAL A 83 26.77 -26.35 19.53
CA VAL A 83 25.91 -27.18 18.67
C VAL A 83 24.65 -27.60 19.44
N MET A 84 23.48 -27.25 18.92
CA MET A 84 22.17 -27.63 19.45
C MET A 84 21.41 -28.44 18.41
N ARG A 85 21.11 -29.72 18.68
CA ARG A 85 20.46 -30.59 17.69
C ARG A 85 19.60 -31.69 18.31
N GLY A 86 18.78 -32.33 17.50
CA GLY A 86 18.09 -33.57 17.89
C GLY A 86 19.07 -34.71 18.21
N MET A 87 18.67 -35.63 19.10
CA MET A 87 19.44 -36.86 19.38
C MET A 87 19.55 -37.76 18.16
N ASP A 88 18.51 -37.80 17.33
CA ASP A 88 18.52 -38.50 16.05
C ASP A 88 19.57 -37.87 15.12
N THR A 89 20.56 -38.68 14.72
CA THR A 89 21.62 -38.27 13.80
C THR A 89 21.15 -38.24 12.35
N ALA A 90 19.97 -38.76 12.03
CA ALA A 90 19.40 -38.69 10.68
C ALA A 90 19.03 -37.26 10.25
N GLY A 91 19.04 -36.29 11.19
CA GLY A 91 18.87 -34.88 10.87
C GLY A 91 17.44 -34.50 10.47
N SER A 92 16.46 -35.34 10.79
CA SER A 92 15.05 -35.15 10.42
C SER A 92 14.53 -33.77 10.84
N PRO A 93 14.04 -32.93 9.91
CA PRO A 93 13.40 -31.66 10.26
C PRO A 93 12.27 -31.86 11.27
N GLY A 94 12.27 -31.07 12.35
CA GLY A 94 11.29 -31.21 13.44
C GLY A 94 11.49 -32.43 14.35
N ALA A 95 12.73 -32.89 14.55
CA ALA A 95 13.07 -33.92 15.54
C ALA A 95 12.77 -33.43 16.98
N TRP A 96 12.95 -32.15 17.24
CA TRP A 96 12.64 -31.52 18.52
C TRP A 96 11.97 -30.17 18.34
N ILE A 97 11.51 -29.60 19.46
CA ILE A 97 10.49 -28.56 19.45
C ILE A 97 11.04 -27.16 19.17
N GLY A 98 12.30 -26.90 19.50
CA GLY A 98 12.91 -25.57 19.46
C GLY A 98 13.07 -24.93 20.86
N LEU A 99 13.60 -23.71 20.86
CA LEU A 99 13.74 -22.85 22.03
C LEU A 99 12.62 -21.81 22.03
N THR A 100 12.03 -21.58 23.20
CA THR A 100 10.96 -20.60 23.38
C THR A 100 11.37 -19.57 24.43
N PHE A 101 11.32 -18.28 24.11
CA PHE A 101 11.65 -17.18 25.01
C PHE A 101 10.39 -16.38 25.33
N LEU A 102 10.01 -16.33 26.60
CA LEU A 102 8.81 -15.65 27.07
C LEU A 102 9.08 -14.56 28.11
N GLY A 103 10.30 -14.48 28.64
CA GLY A 103 10.68 -13.52 29.67
C GLY A 103 11.38 -12.29 29.12
N SER A 104 11.31 -11.18 29.86
CA SER A 104 11.92 -9.88 29.54
C SER A 104 13.44 -9.83 29.67
N THR A 105 14.04 -10.81 30.37
CA THR A 105 15.50 -10.85 30.54
C THR A 105 16.17 -11.21 29.21
N PRO A 106 17.05 -10.35 28.66
CA PRO A 106 17.67 -10.60 27.36
C PRO A 106 18.42 -11.92 27.32
N SER A 107 18.33 -12.60 26.20
CA SER A 107 19.09 -13.81 25.90
C SER A 107 20.10 -13.53 24.78
N GLU A 108 21.23 -14.24 24.79
CA GLU A 108 22.31 -14.04 23.82
C GLU A 108 22.82 -15.38 23.28
N MET A 109 23.10 -15.41 21.97
CA MET A 109 23.61 -16.56 21.24
C MET A 109 24.76 -16.13 20.33
N HIS A 110 25.99 -16.51 20.72
CA HIS A 110 27.22 -16.26 19.97
C HIS A 110 27.74 -17.57 19.33
N HIS A 111 28.03 -17.57 18.03
CA HIS A 111 28.56 -18.73 17.30
C HIS A 111 27.82 -20.04 17.58
N VAL A 112 26.50 -20.04 17.35
CA VAL A 112 25.62 -21.18 17.64
C VAL A 112 25.06 -21.81 16.37
N SER A 113 25.12 -23.13 16.27
CA SER A 113 24.45 -23.92 15.24
C SER A 113 23.26 -24.65 15.85
N VAL A 114 22.05 -24.43 15.32
CA VAL A 114 20.81 -25.09 15.73
C VAL A 114 20.28 -25.92 14.57
N SER A 115 20.03 -27.22 14.78
CA SER A 115 19.52 -28.10 13.72
C SER A 115 18.38 -29.03 14.13
N SER A 116 17.61 -29.49 13.13
CA SER A 116 16.54 -30.49 13.31
C SER A 116 15.42 -30.07 14.26
N CYS A 117 15.21 -28.76 14.39
CA CYS A 117 14.20 -28.13 15.26
C CYS A 117 12.89 -27.83 14.50
N GLY A 118 11.93 -27.28 15.24
CA GLY A 118 10.68 -26.76 14.69
C GLY A 118 9.58 -27.81 14.52
N ARG A 119 9.55 -28.81 15.39
CA ARG A 119 8.45 -29.79 15.44
C ARG A 119 7.11 -29.09 15.65
N GLU A 120 6.06 -29.64 15.04
CA GLU A 120 4.67 -29.30 15.35
C GLU A 120 4.34 -29.42 16.84
N ARG A 121 3.51 -28.51 17.31
CA ARG A 121 3.31 -28.31 18.75
C ARG A 121 1.84 -28.33 19.10
N THR A 122 1.57 -28.78 20.31
CA THR A 122 0.22 -28.78 20.91
C THR A 122 -0.01 -27.57 21.80
N ASP A 123 1.02 -26.74 22.02
CA ASP A 123 0.86 -25.43 22.64
C ASP A 123 0.45 -24.41 21.57
N SER A 124 -0.01 -23.22 21.98
CA SER A 124 -0.45 -22.17 21.07
C SER A 124 0.70 -21.43 20.36
N GLN A 125 1.90 -22.00 20.39
CA GLN A 125 3.08 -21.44 19.74
C GLN A 125 3.23 -22.00 18.32
N PRO A 126 3.72 -21.20 17.37
CA PRO A 126 3.97 -21.68 16.01
C PRO A 126 5.14 -22.66 15.97
N PRO A 127 5.19 -23.56 14.97
CA PRO A 127 6.36 -24.40 14.73
C PRO A 127 7.53 -23.52 14.29
N GLY A 128 8.62 -23.57 15.07
CA GLY A 128 9.85 -22.85 14.76
C GLY A 128 11.00 -23.22 15.67
N CYS A 129 12.21 -22.91 15.24
CA CYS A 129 13.42 -23.23 15.99
C CYS A 129 13.63 -22.29 17.16
N LEU A 130 13.52 -20.98 16.91
CA LEU A 130 13.53 -19.95 17.94
C LEU A 130 12.20 -19.20 17.91
N VAL A 131 11.44 -19.28 18.99
CA VAL A 131 10.15 -18.60 19.11
C VAL A 131 10.22 -17.62 20.29
N LEU A 132 10.08 -16.34 19.99
CA LEU A 132 10.11 -15.25 20.95
C LEU A 132 8.70 -14.68 21.12
N GLY A 133 8.28 -14.58 22.37
CA GLY A 133 6.99 -14.02 22.77
C GLY A 133 5.84 -15.01 22.63
N SER A 134 4.62 -14.49 22.81
CA SER A 134 3.38 -15.24 22.59
C SER A 134 2.34 -14.33 21.97
N ARG A 135 1.67 -14.78 20.91
CA ARG A 135 0.51 -14.05 20.35
C ARG A 135 -0.66 -13.94 21.34
N PHE A 136 -0.84 -14.94 22.20
CA PHE A 136 -2.06 -15.12 23.01
C PHE A 136 -1.90 -14.73 24.46
N ILE A 137 -0.67 -14.77 24.98
CA ILE A 137 -0.38 -14.42 26.35
C ILE A 137 0.25 -13.05 26.31
N PRO A 138 -0.46 -11.99 26.77
CA PRO A 138 0.18 -10.73 27.09
C PRO A 138 1.29 -11.04 28.08
N GLY A 139 2.51 -10.72 27.71
CA GLY A 139 3.70 -11.06 28.47
C GLY A 139 4.83 -10.13 28.08
N ASP A 140 5.98 -10.40 28.68
CA ASP A 140 7.19 -9.63 28.45
C ASP A 140 7.59 -9.63 26.97
N ASP A 141 8.23 -8.55 26.51
CA ASP A 141 8.73 -8.36 25.14
C ASP A 141 10.19 -8.84 25.06
N PRO A 142 10.44 -10.14 24.79
CA PRO A 142 11.77 -10.73 24.88
C PRO A 142 12.71 -10.13 23.85
N THR A 143 13.99 -10.08 24.23
CA THR A 143 15.08 -9.69 23.37
C THR A 143 16.03 -10.85 23.19
N LEU A 144 16.37 -11.18 21.94
CA LEU A 144 17.44 -12.13 21.61
C LEU A 144 18.54 -11.43 20.83
N PHE A 145 19.74 -11.39 21.39
CA PHE A 145 20.95 -11.00 20.69
C PHE A 145 21.52 -12.20 19.93
N ILE A 146 21.79 -12.02 18.63
CA ILE A 146 22.37 -13.03 17.75
C ILE A 146 23.70 -12.52 17.21
N ASP A 147 24.75 -13.31 17.34
CA ASP A 147 26.06 -13.06 16.75
C ASP A 147 26.56 -14.37 16.14
N HIS A 148 26.55 -14.44 14.79
CA HIS A 148 26.92 -15.64 14.03
C HIS A 148 26.11 -16.88 14.41
N MET A 149 24.85 -16.94 13.99
CA MET A 149 23.98 -18.09 14.21
C MET A 149 23.65 -18.81 12.91
N THR A 150 23.63 -20.15 12.94
CA THR A 150 23.11 -20.97 11.86
C THR A 150 21.89 -21.76 12.32
N VAL A 151 20.78 -21.68 11.59
CA VAL A 151 19.65 -22.61 11.71
C VAL A 151 19.60 -23.51 10.49
N GLN A 152 19.52 -24.82 10.69
CA GLN A 152 19.54 -25.77 9.58
C GLN A 152 18.66 -27.00 9.73
N ASP A 153 18.32 -27.61 8.60
CA ASP A 153 17.62 -28.90 8.54
C ASP A 153 16.36 -28.88 9.43
N ALA A 154 15.61 -27.79 9.38
CA ALA A 154 14.53 -27.47 10.32
C ALA A 154 13.16 -27.46 9.64
N ALA A 155 12.10 -27.52 10.44
CA ALA A 155 10.72 -27.31 9.99
C ALA A 155 10.14 -26.01 10.57
N GLY A 156 9.19 -25.40 9.88
CA GLY A 156 8.58 -24.14 10.33
C GLY A 156 9.48 -22.91 10.11
N GLY A 157 9.36 -21.91 11.00
CA GLY A 157 10.19 -20.70 10.94
C GLY A 157 11.53 -20.86 11.66
N ALA A 158 12.63 -20.37 11.10
CA ALA A 158 13.92 -20.42 11.81
C ALA A 158 13.92 -19.50 13.04
N VAL A 159 13.46 -18.25 12.87
CA VAL A 159 13.28 -17.29 13.97
C VAL A 159 11.89 -16.65 13.88
N ILE A 160 11.12 -16.69 14.95
CA ILE A 160 9.78 -16.11 15.00
C ILE A 160 9.71 -15.14 16.16
N LEU A 161 9.60 -13.86 15.85
CA LEU A 161 9.30 -12.79 16.80
C LEU A 161 7.80 -12.55 16.79
N GLN A 162 7.17 -12.60 17.96
CA GLN A 162 5.76 -12.31 18.15
C GLN A 162 5.57 -11.05 19.00
N ARG A 163 4.49 -10.30 18.76
CA ARG A 163 4.20 -9.04 19.46
C ARG A 163 5.42 -8.08 19.38
N GLU A 164 5.85 -7.48 20.48
CA GLU A 164 6.97 -6.51 20.51
C GLU A 164 8.32 -7.19 20.81
N SER A 165 8.42 -8.51 20.58
CA SER A 165 9.69 -9.23 20.64
C SER A 165 10.67 -8.68 19.60
N ARG A 166 11.96 -8.60 19.98
CA ARG A 166 12.96 -7.88 19.18
C ARG A 166 14.31 -8.58 19.13
N PHE A 167 15.10 -8.22 18.12
CA PHE A 167 16.53 -8.55 18.12
C PHE A 167 17.30 -7.61 19.04
N GLY A 168 18.33 -8.14 19.70
CA GLY A 168 19.26 -7.33 20.49
C GLY A 168 20.01 -6.33 19.60
N ALA A 169 20.35 -5.16 20.15
CA ALA A 169 21.16 -4.18 19.44
C ALA A 169 22.52 -4.78 19.03
N GLY A 170 22.92 -4.59 17.76
CA GLY A 170 24.15 -5.16 17.22
C GLY A 170 24.03 -6.62 16.77
N SER A 171 22.82 -7.20 16.71
CA SER A 171 22.68 -8.57 16.21
C SER A 171 23.12 -8.67 14.75
N GLU A 172 23.89 -9.72 14.43
CA GLU A 172 24.47 -9.93 13.11
C GLU A 172 24.61 -11.42 12.75
N ALA A 173 24.78 -11.68 11.45
CA ALA A 173 25.11 -12.96 10.84
C ALA A 173 24.15 -14.12 11.17
N LEU A 174 22.86 -13.97 10.85
CA LEU A 174 21.90 -15.09 10.83
C LEU A 174 21.95 -15.84 9.49
N SER A 175 22.39 -17.10 9.50
CA SER A 175 22.32 -18.01 8.36
C SER A 175 21.22 -19.04 8.52
N VAL A 176 20.46 -19.30 7.47
CA VAL A 176 19.36 -20.26 7.45
C VAL A 176 19.51 -21.19 6.24
N ARG A 177 19.56 -22.50 6.47
CA ARG A 177 19.77 -23.49 5.40
C ARG A 177 18.88 -24.73 5.50
N ASN A 178 18.39 -25.25 4.38
CA ASN A 178 17.59 -26.49 4.34
C ASN A 178 16.38 -26.45 5.29
N VAL A 179 15.58 -25.39 5.24
CA VAL A 179 14.43 -25.20 6.13
C VAL A 179 13.11 -25.45 5.38
N ARG A 180 12.32 -26.39 5.89
CA ARG A 180 10.94 -26.64 5.44
C ARG A 180 10.00 -25.58 6.02
N GLY A 181 10.03 -24.39 5.44
CA GLY A 181 9.26 -23.24 5.91
C GLY A 181 9.81 -21.90 5.42
N HIS A 182 10.21 -21.04 6.36
CA HIS A 182 10.62 -19.66 6.08
C HIS A 182 11.76 -19.18 6.99
N ILE A 183 12.43 -18.10 6.59
CA ILE A 183 13.63 -17.57 7.26
C ILE A 183 13.25 -17.00 8.62
N ALA A 184 12.39 -15.99 8.64
CA ALA A 184 11.97 -15.38 9.89
C ALA A 184 10.57 -14.78 9.78
N THR A 185 9.91 -14.62 10.92
CA THR A 185 8.71 -13.78 11.08
C THR A 185 9.02 -12.70 12.12
N LEU A 186 8.70 -11.45 11.83
CA LEU A 186 8.94 -10.32 12.73
C LEU A 186 7.98 -9.14 12.47
N PRO A 187 7.76 -8.26 13.46
CA PRO A 187 7.12 -6.96 13.22
C PRO A 187 7.91 -6.13 12.20
N ALA A 188 7.22 -5.31 11.42
CA ALA A 188 7.86 -4.53 10.35
C ALA A 188 8.90 -3.50 10.87
N GLY A 189 8.79 -3.01 12.11
CA GLY A 189 9.77 -2.12 12.71
C GLY A 189 11.08 -2.79 13.09
N GLU A 190 11.06 -4.11 13.26
CA GLU A 190 12.24 -4.90 13.63
C GLU A 190 13.17 -5.17 12.44
N THR A 191 12.81 -4.78 11.21
CA THR A 191 13.70 -4.92 10.04
C THR A 191 15.00 -4.13 10.21
N ALA A 192 15.00 -3.08 11.04
CA ALA A 192 16.19 -2.29 11.38
C ALA A 192 17.26 -3.10 12.14
N ARG A 193 16.82 -4.11 12.88
CA ARG A 193 17.66 -4.95 13.75
C ARG A 193 17.79 -6.37 13.23
N PHE A 194 17.25 -6.65 12.05
CA PHE A 194 17.35 -7.95 11.44
C PHE A 194 18.83 -8.30 11.21
N PRO A 195 19.32 -9.47 11.67
CA PRO A 195 20.74 -9.80 11.57
C PRO A 195 21.18 -9.98 10.10
N LEU A 196 21.94 -9.00 9.60
CA LEU A 196 22.49 -9.00 8.24
C LEU A 196 23.81 -9.80 8.17
N ALA A 197 24.38 -9.99 6.98
CA ALA A 197 25.65 -10.70 6.72
C ALA A 197 25.64 -12.24 6.80
N GLY A 198 24.50 -12.87 7.10
CA GLY A 198 24.35 -14.33 6.96
C GLY A 198 23.98 -14.79 5.56
N THR A 199 23.69 -16.10 5.41
CA THR A 199 23.33 -16.73 4.13
C THR A 199 21.99 -17.47 4.21
N PHE A 200 21.20 -17.41 3.14
CA PHE A 200 19.90 -18.10 3.03
C PHE A 200 19.92 -19.07 1.85
N ALA A 201 19.73 -20.37 2.09
CA ALA A 201 19.76 -21.38 1.04
C ALA A 201 18.82 -22.58 1.30
N GLY A 202 18.14 -23.09 0.28
CA GLY A 202 17.30 -24.30 0.41
C GLY A 202 16.13 -24.12 1.39
N ILE A 203 15.42 -22.98 1.31
CA ILE A 203 14.24 -22.70 2.14
C ILE A 203 12.99 -22.72 1.26
N ASP A 204 11.96 -23.48 1.63
CA ASP A 204 10.75 -23.71 0.82
C ASP A 204 10.14 -22.42 0.25
N THR A 205 10.00 -21.38 1.09
CA THR A 205 9.44 -20.09 0.66
C THR A 205 10.49 -19.00 0.51
N SER A 206 11.67 -19.15 1.11
CA SER A 206 12.72 -18.12 1.15
C SER A 206 12.21 -16.73 1.56
N GLN A 207 11.29 -16.66 2.54
CA GLN A 207 10.66 -15.41 2.98
C GLN A 207 11.15 -14.95 4.35
N VAL A 208 11.32 -13.63 4.50
CA VAL A 208 11.31 -12.94 5.79
C VAL A 208 9.96 -12.22 5.93
N ARG A 209 9.09 -12.76 6.77
CA ARG A 209 7.67 -12.38 6.88
C ARG A 209 7.47 -11.24 7.87
N LEU A 210 6.89 -10.16 7.40
CA LEU A 210 6.58 -8.98 8.18
C LEU A 210 5.11 -9.01 8.61
N THR A 211 4.88 -8.93 9.92
CA THR A 211 3.54 -8.80 10.52
C THR A 211 3.20 -7.34 10.80
N HIS A 212 1.96 -7.08 11.21
CA HIS A 212 1.46 -5.75 11.51
C HIS A 212 2.36 -5.04 12.52
N ASP A 213 2.67 -3.78 12.22
CA ASP A 213 3.40 -2.90 13.11
C ASP A 213 3.10 -1.43 12.77
N THR A 214 3.37 -0.55 13.73
CA THR A 214 3.38 0.90 13.54
C THR A 214 4.82 1.39 13.60
N LEU A 215 5.37 1.73 12.43
CA LEU A 215 6.66 2.37 12.32
C LEU A 215 6.55 3.78 12.89
N ARG A 216 7.25 4.04 13.99
CA ARG A 216 7.31 5.35 14.66
C ARG A 216 8.62 6.10 14.40
N ASP A 217 9.63 5.40 13.88
CA ASP A 217 10.93 5.94 13.50
C ASP A 217 11.21 5.67 12.02
N SER A 218 11.98 6.55 11.39
CA SER A 218 12.39 6.38 10.00
C SER A 218 13.30 5.17 9.82
N LEU A 219 13.10 4.44 8.73
CA LEU A 219 13.78 3.19 8.47
C LEU A 219 13.99 2.97 6.97
N THR A 220 15.13 2.40 6.60
CA THR A 220 15.39 1.91 5.25
C THR A 220 15.46 0.38 5.28
N TRP A 221 14.66 -0.28 4.46
CA TRP A 221 14.71 -1.74 4.34
C TRP A 221 15.95 -2.18 3.55
N ALA A 222 16.58 -3.26 3.99
CA ALA A 222 17.71 -3.83 3.27
C ALA A 222 17.25 -4.44 1.93
N ARG A 223 17.87 -4.04 0.82
CA ARG A 223 17.45 -4.42 -0.55
C ARG A 223 17.44 -5.93 -0.78
N ASP A 224 18.49 -6.62 -0.32
CA ASP A 224 18.77 -8.02 -0.70
C ASP A 224 18.16 -9.05 0.28
N ILE A 225 17.25 -8.60 1.14
CA ILE A 225 16.49 -9.48 2.03
C ILE A 225 15.13 -9.76 1.41
N PRO A 226 14.66 -11.03 1.39
CA PRO A 226 13.40 -11.40 0.74
C PRO A 226 12.19 -11.06 1.63
N TRP A 227 11.96 -9.76 1.83
CA TRP A 227 10.85 -9.25 2.63
C TRP A 227 9.51 -9.66 2.03
N THR A 228 8.62 -10.12 2.90
CA THR A 228 7.24 -10.49 2.58
C THR A 228 6.29 -9.79 3.55
N VAL A 229 5.57 -8.78 3.07
CA VAL A 229 4.62 -7.99 3.88
C VAL A 229 3.30 -8.74 3.98
N LEU A 230 3.05 -9.44 5.08
CA LEU A 230 1.86 -10.26 5.24
C LEU A 230 0.65 -9.48 5.75
N GLU A 231 0.89 -8.44 6.54
CA GLU A 231 -0.13 -7.62 7.19
C GLU A 231 0.19 -6.13 6.96
N PRO A 232 -0.81 -5.22 7.08
CA PRO A 232 -0.60 -3.79 6.85
C PRO A 232 0.51 -3.20 7.73
N VAL A 233 1.38 -2.39 7.12
CA VAL A 233 2.41 -1.61 7.82
C VAL A 233 1.92 -0.18 7.94
N LEU A 234 1.74 0.28 9.18
CA LEU A 234 1.34 1.64 9.48
C LEU A 234 2.58 2.52 9.65
N ILE A 235 2.64 3.64 8.93
CA ILE A 235 3.77 4.58 8.94
C ILE A 235 3.24 5.90 9.48
N GLU A 236 3.34 6.08 10.80
CA GLU A 236 2.89 7.29 11.47
C GLU A 236 3.49 7.42 12.86
N GLY A 237 3.70 8.65 13.33
CA GLY A 237 4.10 8.88 14.70
C GLY A 237 4.60 10.29 14.99
N PRO A 238 4.87 10.58 16.27
CA PRO A 238 5.35 11.90 16.70
C PRO A 238 6.72 12.26 16.11
N HIS A 239 7.52 11.27 15.72
CA HIS A 239 8.83 11.50 15.08
C HIS A 239 8.74 11.66 13.56
N GLN A 240 7.53 11.66 12.99
CA GLN A 240 7.28 11.81 11.55
C GLN A 240 8.07 10.76 10.72
N PRO A 241 7.89 9.46 11.01
CA PRO A 241 8.66 8.39 10.41
C PRO A 241 8.54 8.37 8.89
N VAL A 242 9.66 8.08 8.22
CA VAL A 242 9.70 7.81 6.78
C VAL A 242 10.22 6.40 6.53
N LEU A 243 9.40 5.56 5.90
CA LEU A 243 9.83 4.25 5.40
C LEU A 243 10.47 4.41 4.01
N THR A 244 11.68 3.89 3.83
CA THR A 244 12.40 3.89 2.55
C THR A 244 12.59 2.47 2.02
N ILE A 245 12.08 2.23 0.82
CA ILE A 245 12.31 1.01 0.03
C ILE A 245 13.34 1.33 -1.06
N PRO A 246 14.56 0.75 -1.02
CA PRO A 246 15.62 1.11 -1.94
C PRO A 246 15.32 0.65 -3.38
N ALA A 247 15.89 1.36 -4.36
CA ALA A 247 15.80 1.00 -5.77
C ALA A 247 16.27 -0.45 -6.03
N GLY A 248 15.57 -1.14 -6.93
CA GLY A 248 15.82 -2.55 -7.27
C GLY A 248 15.32 -3.57 -6.24
N ALA A 249 14.68 -3.15 -5.15
CA ALA A 249 14.08 -4.08 -4.19
C ALA A 249 12.90 -4.84 -4.82
N THR A 250 12.72 -6.10 -4.43
CA THR A 250 11.53 -6.90 -4.75
C THR A 250 10.86 -7.32 -3.45
N LEU A 251 9.59 -6.94 -3.28
CA LEU A 251 8.79 -7.25 -2.11
C LEU A 251 7.64 -8.18 -2.50
N LEU A 252 7.42 -9.22 -1.71
CA LEU A 252 6.18 -10.01 -1.78
C LEU A 252 5.15 -9.40 -0.85
N MET A 253 3.92 -9.26 -1.33
CA MET A 253 2.88 -8.47 -0.66
C MET A 253 1.63 -9.29 -0.44
N LYS A 254 1.01 -9.13 0.73
CA LYS A 254 -0.35 -9.55 1.04
C LYS A 254 -1.05 -8.44 1.82
N GLY A 255 -0.35 -7.86 2.80
CA GLY A 255 -0.70 -6.59 3.41
C GLY A 255 -0.49 -5.41 2.45
N GLY A 256 -0.54 -4.20 2.99
CA GLY A 256 -0.31 -2.95 2.26
C GLY A 256 0.45 -1.92 3.10
N PHE A 257 0.63 -0.73 2.56
CA PHE A 257 1.22 0.40 3.28
C PHE A 257 0.15 1.42 3.61
N ILE A 258 0.12 1.88 4.86
CA ILE A 258 -0.81 2.91 5.32
C ILE A 258 0.03 4.07 5.86
N VAL A 259 -0.06 5.21 5.20
CA VAL A 259 0.81 6.35 5.43
C VAL A 259 0.00 7.50 6.04
N GLY A 260 0.36 7.91 7.25
CA GLY A 260 -0.18 9.10 7.90
C GLY A 260 -1.68 9.08 8.21
N ARG A 261 -2.17 8.05 8.92
CA ARG A 261 -3.59 7.91 9.27
C ARG A 261 -4.04 8.90 10.34
N ASN A 262 -3.29 8.96 11.44
CA ASN A 262 -3.61 9.73 12.64
C ASN A 262 -2.48 10.69 13.06
N ALA A 263 -1.27 10.49 12.52
CA ALA A 263 -0.09 11.30 12.81
C ALA A 263 0.79 11.40 11.55
N PRO A 264 1.73 12.35 11.48
CA PRO A 264 2.64 12.45 10.34
C PRO A 264 3.39 11.14 10.06
N GLY A 265 3.51 10.77 8.78
CA GLY A 265 4.36 9.68 8.31
C GLY A 265 4.55 9.71 6.80
N GLY A 266 5.66 9.18 6.29
CA GLY A 266 6.05 9.28 4.89
C GLY A 266 6.54 7.96 4.30
N LEU A 267 6.45 7.85 2.98
CA LEU A 267 6.86 6.65 2.24
C LEU A 267 7.71 7.05 1.03
N GLN A 268 8.87 6.42 0.88
CA GLN A 268 9.80 6.62 -0.22
C GLN A 268 10.07 5.26 -0.87
N ILE A 269 9.65 5.08 -2.12
CA ILE A 269 9.87 3.85 -2.88
C ILE A 269 10.72 4.16 -4.10
N GLY A 270 11.87 3.50 -4.20
CA GLY A 270 12.79 3.63 -5.32
C GLY A 270 13.51 4.97 -5.37
N THR A 271 14.08 5.28 -6.53
CA THR A 271 14.84 6.51 -6.77
C THR A 271 14.77 6.79 -8.26
N GLU A 272 14.53 8.05 -8.64
CA GLU A 272 14.40 8.48 -10.04
C GLU A 272 15.61 8.06 -10.90
N GLY A 273 15.36 7.31 -11.97
CA GLY A 273 16.38 6.75 -12.85
C GLY A 273 17.09 5.51 -12.28
N GLY A 274 16.63 4.98 -11.15
CA GLY A 274 17.16 3.79 -10.50
C GLY A 274 16.58 2.49 -11.06
N PRO A 275 17.12 1.31 -10.65
CA PRO A 275 16.51 0.02 -10.98
C PRO A 275 15.10 -0.09 -10.42
N THR A 276 14.22 -0.75 -11.17
CA THR A 276 12.79 -0.85 -10.82
C THR A 276 12.56 -1.55 -9.49
N VAL A 277 11.81 -0.93 -8.59
CA VAL A 277 11.25 -1.60 -7.40
C VAL A 277 10.02 -2.40 -7.81
N THR A 278 9.92 -3.66 -7.40
CA THR A 278 8.76 -4.52 -7.72
C THR A 278 8.00 -4.89 -6.45
N LEU A 279 6.73 -4.51 -6.39
CA LEU A 279 5.77 -4.91 -5.37
C LEU A 279 4.75 -5.85 -6.02
N ARG A 280 4.76 -7.13 -5.63
CA ARG A 280 3.91 -8.16 -6.25
C ARG A 280 3.25 -9.05 -5.19
N PRO A 281 2.10 -9.67 -5.49
CA PRO A 281 1.40 -10.47 -4.49
C PRO A 281 2.18 -11.73 -4.09
N VAL A 282 1.95 -12.19 -2.87
CA VAL A 282 2.33 -13.54 -2.42
C VAL A 282 1.46 -14.59 -3.10
N ASP A 283 0.17 -14.29 -3.21
CA ASP A 283 -0.85 -15.15 -3.79
C ASP A 283 -1.52 -14.44 -4.98
N GLU A 284 -2.76 -13.98 -4.84
CA GLU A 284 -3.54 -13.41 -5.94
C GLU A 284 -3.47 -11.89 -5.98
N SER A 285 -3.51 -11.25 -4.80
CA SER A 285 -3.54 -9.78 -4.71
C SER A 285 -3.05 -9.29 -3.35
N TRP A 286 -2.82 -7.98 -3.23
CA TRP A 286 -2.39 -7.36 -1.99
C TRP A 286 -3.05 -6.00 -1.75
N GLY A 287 -2.90 -5.46 -0.54
CA GLY A 287 -3.66 -4.31 -0.06
C GLY A 287 -3.50 -2.99 -0.80
N GLY A 288 -2.40 -2.79 -1.51
CA GLY A 288 -2.08 -1.51 -2.11
C GLY A 288 -1.45 -0.51 -1.12
N VAL A 289 -1.50 0.77 -1.47
CA VAL A 289 -0.89 1.88 -0.74
C VAL A 289 -1.92 2.97 -0.46
N ASP A 290 -2.15 3.26 0.82
CA ASP A 290 -3.03 4.34 1.26
C ASP A 290 -2.20 5.54 1.77
N PHE A 291 -2.32 6.67 1.10
CA PHE A 291 -1.89 7.97 1.60
C PHE A 291 -3.08 8.67 2.25
N LEU A 292 -3.02 8.86 3.56
CA LEU A 292 -4.09 9.45 4.37
C LEU A 292 -3.77 10.91 4.74
N PRO A 293 -4.69 11.67 5.37
CA PRO A 293 -4.56 13.12 5.53
C PRO A 293 -3.24 13.61 6.13
N TYR A 294 -2.60 12.84 7.01
CA TYR A 294 -1.32 13.19 7.62
C TYR A 294 -0.09 12.62 6.89
N ALA A 295 -0.25 12.07 5.70
CA ALA A 295 0.91 11.64 4.92
C ALA A 295 1.78 12.86 4.58
N ILE A 296 3.01 12.85 5.07
CA ILE A 296 4.02 13.87 4.75
C ILE A 296 4.70 13.52 3.42
N SER A 297 5.72 14.29 3.05
CA SER A 297 6.45 14.14 1.78
C SER A 297 6.75 12.66 1.48
N SER A 298 6.11 12.18 0.42
CA SER A 298 6.15 10.78 -0.01
C SER A 298 6.37 10.74 -1.51
N ALA A 299 7.10 9.73 -1.98
CA ALA A 299 7.34 9.54 -3.40
C ALA A 299 7.45 8.06 -3.78
N ILE A 300 7.01 7.75 -4.99
CA ILE A 300 7.20 6.45 -5.65
C ILE A 300 7.89 6.72 -6.98
N SER A 301 9.09 6.20 -7.16
CA SER A 301 9.91 6.40 -8.35
C SER A 301 10.41 5.06 -8.90
N ASP A 302 10.31 4.86 -10.22
CA ASP A 302 10.78 3.66 -10.91
C ASP A 302 10.24 2.38 -10.25
N ALA A 303 8.91 2.25 -10.20
CA ALA A 303 8.25 1.17 -9.47
C ALA A 303 7.17 0.48 -10.29
N LEU A 304 7.07 -0.84 -10.10
CA LEU A 304 5.96 -1.68 -10.56
C LEU A 304 5.12 -2.10 -9.34
N LEU A 305 3.85 -1.72 -9.33
CA LEU A 305 2.83 -2.18 -8.40
C LEU A 305 1.92 -3.14 -9.15
N ASP A 306 2.04 -4.43 -8.83
CA ASP A 306 1.40 -5.52 -9.57
C ASP A 306 0.29 -6.17 -8.73
N HIS A 307 -0.91 -6.35 -9.28
CA HIS A 307 -2.05 -7.04 -8.65
C HIS A 307 -2.45 -6.51 -7.26
N CYS A 308 -2.46 -5.18 -7.10
CA CYS A 308 -2.83 -4.48 -5.87
C CYS A 308 -4.31 -4.09 -5.82
N GLY A 309 -4.79 -3.73 -4.62
CA GLY A 309 -6.15 -3.22 -4.39
C GLY A 309 -7.10 -4.23 -3.75
N ALA A 310 -6.58 -5.27 -3.10
CA ALA A 310 -7.39 -6.16 -2.28
C ALA A 310 -7.96 -5.36 -1.09
N ASN A 311 -9.26 -5.48 -0.86
CA ASN A 311 -9.93 -4.77 0.23
C ASN A 311 -9.57 -5.38 1.60
N ILE A 312 -8.44 -4.94 2.17
CA ILE A 312 -7.94 -5.44 3.45
C ILE A 312 -8.33 -4.56 4.65
N GLU A 313 -8.79 -3.32 4.44
CA GLU A 313 -9.18 -2.39 5.51
C GLU A 313 -10.44 -1.53 5.22
N ALA A 314 -11.34 -1.99 4.34
CA ALA A 314 -12.62 -1.33 4.04
C ALA A 314 -12.54 0.09 3.43
N ARG A 315 -11.39 0.47 2.84
CA ARG A 315 -11.18 1.79 2.19
C ARG A 315 -11.43 1.79 0.67
N GLY A 316 -11.99 0.70 0.13
CA GLY A 316 -12.22 0.51 -1.30
C GLY A 316 -11.22 -0.46 -1.93
N SER A 317 -11.43 -0.78 -3.21
CA SER A 317 -10.66 -1.76 -3.97
C SER A 317 -9.63 -1.11 -4.91
N GLY A 318 -8.99 -0.03 -4.48
CA GLY A 318 -7.96 0.68 -5.24
C GLY A 318 -6.54 0.24 -4.90
N CYS A 319 -5.67 0.13 -5.91
CA CYS A 319 -4.25 -0.17 -5.71
C CYS A 319 -3.54 0.95 -4.96
N VAL A 320 -3.85 2.20 -5.27
CA VAL A 320 -3.40 3.36 -4.49
C VAL A 320 -4.61 4.20 -4.14
N HIS A 321 -4.71 4.64 -2.89
CA HIS A 321 -5.63 5.72 -2.54
C HIS A 321 -4.89 6.93 -1.98
N ILE A 322 -5.35 8.11 -2.37
CA ILE A 322 -4.90 9.39 -1.82
C ILE A 322 -6.12 10.09 -1.24
N TRP A 323 -6.17 10.17 0.09
CA TRP A 323 -7.30 10.71 0.85
C TRP A 323 -6.92 12.03 1.50
N GLY A 324 -7.55 13.12 1.04
CA GLY A 324 -7.56 14.37 1.78
C GLY A 324 -8.61 14.36 2.89
N ASP A 325 -8.85 15.53 3.47
CA ASP A 325 -9.87 15.74 4.50
C ASP A 325 -11.21 16.13 3.89
N TYR A 326 -12.26 15.34 4.16
CA TYR A 326 -13.63 15.63 3.73
C TYR A 326 -14.12 17.01 4.21
N ALA A 327 -13.73 17.43 5.42
CA ALA A 327 -14.12 18.73 5.95
C ALA A 327 -13.37 19.91 5.30
N GLY A 328 -12.37 19.64 4.44
CA GLY A 328 -11.57 20.65 3.74
C GLY A 328 -10.67 21.49 4.66
N SER A 329 -10.49 21.07 5.91
CA SER A 329 -9.75 21.82 6.95
C SER A 329 -8.42 21.17 7.33
N GLY A 330 -8.30 19.87 7.06
CA GLY A 330 -7.13 19.07 7.36
C GLY A 330 -6.07 19.10 6.26
N PRO A 331 -4.91 18.47 6.53
CA PRO A 331 -3.86 18.34 5.53
C PRO A 331 -4.33 17.44 4.37
N VAL A 332 -3.80 17.75 3.19
CA VAL A 332 -4.13 17.05 1.94
C VAL A 332 -2.85 16.40 1.43
N PRO A 333 -2.78 15.06 1.37
CA PRO A 333 -1.59 14.38 0.92
C PRO A 333 -1.40 14.58 -0.58
N ALA A 334 -0.13 14.70 -0.98
CA ALA A 334 0.27 14.95 -2.36
C ALA A 334 1.54 14.16 -2.70
N PRO A 335 1.50 12.82 -2.74
CA PRO A 335 2.66 12.00 -3.05
C PRO A 335 3.11 12.19 -4.50
N VAL A 336 4.42 12.17 -4.74
CA VAL A 336 5.02 12.36 -6.07
C VAL A 336 5.28 11.02 -6.75
N PHE A 337 4.74 10.83 -7.96
CA PHE A 337 4.88 9.58 -8.71
C PHE A 337 5.70 9.82 -9.97
N LYS A 338 6.82 9.11 -10.15
CA LYS A 338 7.69 9.24 -11.33
C LYS A 338 8.04 7.88 -11.92
N ASN A 339 7.72 7.66 -13.20
CA ASN A 339 7.98 6.37 -13.86
C ASN A 339 7.38 5.18 -13.05
N VAL A 340 6.08 5.24 -12.81
CA VAL A 340 5.36 4.23 -12.01
C VAL A 340 4.43 3.46 -12.93
N SER A 341 4.45 2.14 -12.83
CA SER A 341 3.50 1.25 -13.51
C SER A 341 2.62 0.57 -12.48
N ILE A 342 1.30 0.74 -12.61
CA ILE A 342 0.28 -0.02 -11.88
C ILE A 342 -0.32 -1.01 -12.88
N ARG A 343 -0.24 -2.30 -12.56
CA ARG A 343 -0.70 -3.37 -13.45
C ARG A 343 -1.66 -4.29 -12.71
N ASP A 344 -2.75 -4.65 -13.39
CA ASP A 344 -3.71 -5.67 -12.96
C ASP A 344 -4.34 -5.34 -11.59
N ALA A 345 -4.61 -4.06 -11.32
CA ALA A 345 -5.27 -3.66 -10.09
C ALA A 345 -6.67 -4.29 -9.97
N VAL A 346 -7.04 -4.69 -8.75
CA VAL A 346 -8.25 -5.50 -8.49
C VAL A 346 -9.54 -4.79 -8.94
N ASP A 347 -9.64 -3.47 -8.76
CA ASP A 347 -10.77 -2.67 -9.24
C ASP A 347 -10.35 -1.31 -9.79
N ILE A 348 -9.67 -0.52 -8.95
CA ILE A 348 -9.28 0.85 -9.26
C ILE A 348 -7.76 0.94 -9.27
N GLY A 349 -7.18 1.62 -10.26
CA GLY A 349 -5.75 1.93 -10.27
C GLY A 349 -5.39 2.90 -9.16
N VAL A 350 -5.90 4.13 -9.26
CA VAL A 350 -5.72 5.17 -8.25
C VAL A 350 -7.06 5.82 -7.87
N GLY A 351 -7.37 5.83 -6.58
CA GLY A 351 -8.48 6.58 -6.01
C GLY A 351 -8.02 7.94 -5.46
N LEU A 352 -8.53 9.04 -6.01
CA LEU A 352 -8.34 10.40 -5.48
C LEU A 352 -9.59 10.82 -4.73
N ASN A 353 -9.49 11.05 -3.42
CA ASN A 353 -10.67 11.29 -2.59
C ASN A 353 -10.50 12.55 -1.73
N TYR A 354 -11.55 13.36 -1.67
CA TYR A 354 -11.70 14.48 -0.75
C TYR A 354 -10.53 15.47 -0.78
N GLY A 355 -10.18 15.94 -1.98
CA GLY A 355 -9.06 16.84 -2.21
C GLY A 355 -7.71 16.14 -2.38
N GLY A 356 -7.60 14.84 -2.10
CA GLY A 356 -6.41 14.03 -2.36
C GLY A 356 -5.97 14.16 -3.82
N ARG A 357 -4.66 14.31 -4.04
CA ARG A 357 -4.08 14.71 -5.32
C ARG A 357 -2.66 14.16 -5.48
N PHE A 358 -2.11 14.19 -6.69
CA PHE A 358 -0.68 13.94 -6.87
C PHE A 358 0.15 15.17 -6.52
N GLY A 359 1.39 14.92 -6.09
CA GLY A 359 2.39 15.95 -5.86
C GLY A 359 2.93 16.55 -7.16
N ALA A 360 3.33 17.82 -7.12
CA ALA A 360 3.94 18.50 -8.24
C ALA A 360 5.20 17.76 -8.74
N GLY A 361 5.35 17.66 -10.05
CA GLY A 361 6.44 16.90 -10.69
C GLY A 361 6.15 15.42 -10.89
N SER A 362 4.94 14.94 -10.59
CA SER A 362 4.51 13.60 -10.97
C SER A 362 4.45 13.46 -12.50
N THR A 363 4.96 12.35 -13.03
CA THR A 363 5.10 12.14 -14.49
C THR A 363 5.27 10.66 -14.82
N ASN A 364 4.90 10.29 -16.04
CA ASN A 364 5.10 8.95 -16.58
C ASN A 364 4.45 7.86 -15.70
N LEU A 365 3.17 8.04 -15.39
CA LEU A 365 2.34 7.03 -14.73
C LEU A 365 1.65 6.17 -15.80
N THR A 366 1.78 4.85 -15.69
CA THR A 366 1.06 3.90 -16.53
C THR A 366 0.11 3.09 -15.66
N ILE A 367 -1.16 3.00 -16.03
CA ILE A 367 -2.14 2.15 -15.35
C ILE A 367 -2.84 1.28 -16.39
N THR A 368 -2.71 -0.03 -16.26
CA THR A 368 -3.26 -1.01 -17.21
C THR A 368 -3.82 -2.23 -16.50
N GLY A 369 -4.76 -2.92 -17.16
CA GLY A 369 -5.29 -4.19 -16.70
C GLY A 369 -6.21 -4.11 -15.48
N THR A 370 -6.71 -2.93 -15.09
CA THR A 370 -7.67 -2.88 -13.97
C THR A 370 -8.91 -3.71 -14.29
N ASN A 371 -9.45 -4.39 -13.28
CA ASN A 371 -10.56 -5.34 -13.41
C ASN A 371 -11.71 -4.98 -12.46
N GLY A 372 -12.62 -5.89 -12.09
CA GLY A 372 -13.61 -5.64 -11.04
C GLY A 372 -14.86 -4.90 -11.52
N THR A 373 -15.57 -4.25 -10.59
CA THR A 373 -16.89 -3.66 -10.88
C THR A 373 -16.76 -2.30 -11.58
N THR A 374 -15.84 -1.49 -11.08
CA THR A 374 -15.50 -0.17 -11.61
C THR A 374 -14.51 -0.31 -12.75
N GLY A 375 -13.40 -1.02 -12.52
CA GLY A 375 -12.42 -1.37 -13.55
C GLY A 375 -11.82 -0.19 -14.28
N THR A 376 -11.42 0.84 -13.55
CA THR A 376 -10.94 2.10 -14.11
C THR A 376 -9.52 2.41 -13.63
N PRO A 377 -8.69 3.10 -14.45
CA PRO A 377 -7.41 3.60 -13.98
C PRO A 377 -7.56 4.62 -12.85
N PHE A 378 -8.62 5.45 -12.88
CA PHE A 378 -8.85 6.49 -11.89
C PHE A 378 -10.29 6.53 -11.41
N PHE A 379 -10.47 6.56 -10.10
CA PHE A 379 -11.72 6.96 -9.46
C PHE A 379 -11.50 8.25 -8.67
N VAL A 380 -12.22 9.32 -9.02
CA VAL A 380 -12.01 10.65 -8.45
C VAL A 380 -13.27 11.14 -7.76
N HIS A 381 -13.21 11.32 -6.44
CA HIS A 381 -14.33 11.79 -5.62
C HIS A 381 -13.99 13.11 -4.95
N MET A 382 -14.68 14.19 -5.32
CA MET A 382 -14.49 15.52 -4.74
C MET A 382 -12.99 15.95 -4.69
N SER A 383 -12.25 15.67 -5.75
CA SER A 383 -10.80 15.89 -5.85
C SER A 383 -10.42 16.57 -7.15
N PRO A 384 -9.34 17.38 -7.17
CA PRO A 384 -8.88 18.05 -8.38
C PRO A 384 -8.25 17.07 -9.37
N LEU A 385 -8.70 17.10 -10.62
CA LEU A 385 -8.23 16.28 -11.73
C LEU A 385 -6.96 16.85 -12.37
N SER A 386 -6.70 18.14 -12.21
CA SER A 386 -5.49 18.81 -12.72
C SER A 386 -4.18 18.24 -12.19
N SER A 387 -4.23 17.47 -11.09
CA SER A 387 -3.07 16.81 -10.52
C SER A 387 -2.72 15.49 -11.20
N ILE A 388 -3.64 14.87 -11.97
CA ILE A 388 -3.35 13.62 -12.66
C ILE A 388 -2.15 13.84 -13.59
N PRO A 389 -1.08 13.04 -13.49
CA PRO A 389 0.11 13.26 -14.29
C PRO A 389 -0.11 12.88 -15.76
N ALA A 390 0.77 13.34 -16.65
CA ALA A 390 0.85 12.78 -17.99
C ALA A 390 1.26 11.30 -17.92
N GLY A 391 0.63 10.46 -18.73
CA GLY A 391 0.74 9.01 -18.61
C GLY A 391 0.04 8.23 -19.72
N HIS A 392 -0.09 6.92 -19.51
CA HIS A 392 -0.83 6.00 -20.38
C HIS A 392 -1.89 5.28 -19.53
N TYR A 393 -3.16 5.44 -19.91
CA TYR A 393 -4.29 4.99 -19.10
C TYR A 393 -5.30 4.15 -19.88
N ALA A 394 -5.04 3.85 -21.16
CA ALA A 394 -5.80 2.86 -21.91
C ALA A 394 -5.38 1.42 -21.59
N GLY A 395 -6.21 0.44 -21.95
CA GLY A 395 -5.95 -0.98 -21.68
C GLY A 395 -6.46 -1.47 -20.32
N ASN A 396 -7.47 -0.80 -19.77
CA ASN A 396 -8.20 -1.16 -18.56
C ASN A 396 -9.58 -1.74 -18.91
N LEU A 397 -10.28 -2.35 -17.94
CA LEU A 397 -11.65 -2.85 -18.17
C LEU A 397 -12.58 -1.72 -18.66
N ARG A 398 -12.39 -0.51 -18.13
CA ARG A 398 -12.96 0.74 -18.61
C ARG A 398 -11.87 1.77 -18.75
N ASP A 399 -11.60 2.14 -19.99
CA ASP A 399 -10.70 3.21 -20.37
C ASP A 399 -11.37 4.58 -20.16
N VAL A 400 -11.59 4.95 -18.88
CA VAL A 400 -12.19 6.23 -18.49
C VAL A 400 -11.57 6.75 -17.20
N ILE A 401 -11.50 8.06 -17.03
CA ILE A 401 -11.32 8.68 -15.70
C ILE A 401 -12.70 8.78 -15.07
N TRP A 402 -13.01 7.93 -14.10
CA TRP A 402 -14.31 7.91 -13.44
C TRP A 402 -14.38 9.00 -12.38
N THR A 403 -15.34 9.91 -12.50
CA THR A 403 -15.51 11.00 -11.53
C THR A 403 -16.85 10.90 -10.80
N TYR A 404 -16.87 11.35 -9.55
CA TYR A 404 -18.05 11.33 -8.70
C TYR A 404 -18.14 12.62 -7.88
N GLN A 405 -19.30 13.27 -7.91
CA GLN A 405 -19.61 14.50 -7.14
C GLN A 405 -18.52 15.58 -7.29
N LEU A 406 -18.30 16.08 -8.50
CA LEU A 406 -17.26 17.08 -8.74
C LEU A 406 -17.75 18.51 -8.55
N GLU A 407 -17.11 19.21 -7.61
CA GLU A 407 -17.26 20.65 -7.40
C GLU A 407 -15.93 21.35 -7.69
N ILE A 408 -15.90 22.13 -8.77
CA ILE A 408 -14.76 22.97 -9.14
C ILE A 408 -14.91 24.29 -8.39
N ARG A 409 -14.18 24.38 -7.28
CA ARG A 409 -14.18 25.53 -6.37
C ARG A 409 -12.90 26.35 -6.42
N GLN A 410 -11.95 25.97 -7.27
CA GLN A 410 -10.73 26.71 -7.59
C GLN A 410 -10.46 26.56 -9.08
N ASP A 411 -9.59 27.41 -9.63
CA ASP A 411 -9.15 27.26 -11.01
C ASP A 411 -8.58 25.87 -11.24
N GLU A 412 -9.05 25.23 -12.30
CA GLU A 412 -8.66 23.86 -12.64
C GLU A 412 -8.50 23.72 -14.15
N THR A 413 -7.53 22.93 -14.58
CA THR A 413 -7.35 22.57 -15.98
C THR A 413 -7.54 21.07 -16.16
N TRP A 414 -8.43 20.69 -17.06
CA TRP A 414 -8.65 19.30 -17.45
C TRP A 414 -7.87 19.02 -18.73
N HIS A 415 -6.91 18.12 -18.60
CA HIS A 415 -5.96 17.79 -19.65
C HIS A 415 -6.48 16.69 -20.57
N LYS A 416 -5.99 16.69 -21.82
CA LYS A 416 -6.24 15.58 -22.75
C LYS A 416 -5.39 14.37 -22.36
N TYR A 417 -6.06 13.25 -22.16
CA TYR A 417 -5.45 11.92 -22.00
C TYR A 417 -5.83 11.01 -23.17
N ASP A 418 -5.27 9.81 -23.19
CA ASP A 418 -5.62 8.73 -24.13
C ASP A 418 -6.97 8.07 -23.82
N ILE A 419 -7.66 8.54 -22.77
CA ILE A 419 -8.99 8.10 -22.33
C ILE A 419 -9.88 9.30 -21.98
N PRO A 420 -11.22 9.19 -22.12
CA PRO A 420 -12.16 10.24 -21.76
C PRO A 420 -12.41 10.36 -20.25
N TYR A 421 -12.99 11.49 -19.86
CA TYR A 421 -13.60 11.66 -18.54
C TYR A 421 -15.02 11.09 -18.54
N PHE A 422 -15.35 10.29 -17.53
CA PHE A 422 -16.68 9.73 -17.32
C PHE A 422 -17.26 10.25 -16.02
N ASN A 423 -18.24 11.15 -16.13
CA ASN A 423 -18.80 11.89 -15.01
C ASN A 423 -20.06 11.19 -14.48
N TYR A 424 -19.90 10.55 -13.33
CA TYR A 424 -21.02 9.97 -12.60
C TYR A 424 -21.74 11.05 -11.79
N GLY A 425 -22.83 11.58 -12.36
CA GLY A 425 -23.52 12.78 -11.88
C GLY A 425 -23.14 14.04 -12.68
N GLY A 426 -23.22 15.20 -12.04
CA GLY A 426 -22.89 16.49 -12.62
C GLY A 426 -21.50 17.00 -12.26
N VAL A 427 -21.08 18.04 -12.96
CA VAL A 427 -19.89 18.86 -12.63
C VAL A 427 -20.39 20.26 -12.33
N TRP A 428 -20.08 20.77 -11.14
CA TRP A 428 -20.48 22.12 -10.71
C TRP A 428 -19.27 23.03 -10.65
N VAL A 429 -19.32 24.15 -11.36
CA VAL A 429 -18.26 25.16 -11.36
C VAL A 429 -18.82 26.42 -10.70
N GLY A 430 -18.33 26.73 -9.51
CA GLY A 430 -18.68 27.98 -8.83
C GLY A 430 -18.33 28.01 -7.35
N ASP A 431 -17.85 29.15 -6.89
CA ASP A 431 -17.58 29.43 -5.47
C ASP A 431 -17.61 30.95 -5.25
N SER A 432 -18.20 31.40 -4.13
CA SER A 432 -18.41 32.82 -3.85
C SER A 432 -17.15 33.59 -3.47
N THR A 433 -16.04 32.88 -3.26
CA THR A 433 -14.77 33.43 -2.76
C THR A 433 -13.71 33.42 -3.85
N THR A 434 -13.59 32.33 -4.58
CA THR A 434 -12.50 32.12 -5.55
C THR A 434 -12.88 32.46 -6.98
N HIS A 435 -14.17 32.45 -7.32
CA HIS A 435 -14.70 32.68 -8.67
C HIS A 435 -14.00 31.79 -9.72
N PRO A 436 -14.09 30.46 -9.58
CA PRO A 436 -13.23 29.52 -10.28
C PRO A 436 -13.50 29.47 -11.79
N THR A 437 -12.45 29.23 -12.56
CA THR A 437 -12.50 28.91 -13.98
C THR A 437 -12.11 27.46 -14.23
N LEU A 438 -13.01 26.68 -14.84
CA LEU A 438 -12.68 25.38 -15.41
C LEU A 438 -12.10 25.58 -16.82
N THR A 439 -10.81 25.32 -17.00
CA THR A 439 -10.17 25.29 -18.32
C THR A 439 -10.15 23.86 -18.86
N VAL A 440 -10.49 23.67 -20.13
CA VAL A 440 -10.51 22.37 -20.78
C VAL A 440 -9.59 22.40 -22.00
N ASP A 441 -8.59 21.53 -22.02
CA ASP A 441 -7.64 21.45 -23.12
C ASP A 441 -8.30 20.93 -24.43
N PRO A 442 -7.79 21.32 -25.61
CA PRO A 442 -8.27 20.80 -26.89
C PRO A 442 -8.29 19.28 -26.96
N GLY A 443 -9.34 18.72 -27.55
CA GLY A 443 -9.49 17.28 -27.77
C GLY A 443 -9.89 16.46 -26.53
N VAL A 444 -10.22 17.11 -25.40
CA VAL A 444 -10.83 16.44 -24.25
C VAL A 444 -12.26 15.98 -24.59
N THR A 445 -12.60 14.77 -24.15
CA THR A 445 -13.97 14.24 -24.19
C THR A 445 -14.49 14.02 -22.78
N MET A 446 -15.68 14.54 -22.49
CA MET A 446 -16.41 14.35 -21.24
C MET A 446 -17.76 13.70 -21.52
N ALA A 447 -17.96 12.50 -20.96
CA ALA A 447 -19.23 11.80 -20.96
C ALA A 447 -19.95 12.03 -19.62
N PHE A 448 -21.27 12.22 -19.64
CA PHE A 448 -22.10 12.41 -18.46
C PHE A 448 -23.16 11.31 -18.35
N THR A 449 -23.34 10.79 -17.14
CA THR A 449 -24.34 9.75 -16.85
C THR A 449 -25.67 10.34 -16.38
N GLY A 450 -26.77 9.62 -16.67
CA GLY A 450 -28.12 9.99 -16.24
C GLY A 450 -28.49 11.43 -16.59
N ALA A 451 -29.40 12.07 -15.86
CA ALA A 451 -29.70 13.50 -16.01
C ALA A 451 -28.59 14.43 -15.43
N GLY A 452 -27.32 14.00 -15.47
CA GLY A 452 -26.17 14.82 -15.10
C GLY A 452 -26.00 16.04 -16.00
N ALA A 453 -25.40 17.10 -15.45
CA ALA A 453 -25.19 18.38 -16.15
C ALA A 453 -23.78 18.91 -15.90
N LEU A 454 -23.26 19.67 -16.86
CA LEU A 454 -22.15 20.58 -16.63
C LEU A 454 -22.73 21.94 -16.25
N SER A 455 -22.67 22.29 -14.98
CA SER A 455 -23.31 23.48 -14.41
C SER A 455 -22.29 24.54 -14.07
N ILE A 456 -22.38 25.70 -14.71
CA ILE A 456 -21.48 26.84 -14.53
C ILE A 456 -22.24 27.97 -13.84
N GLY A 457 -21.75 28.45 -12.71
CA GLY A 457 -22.27 29.67 -12.09
C GLY A 457 -23.69 29.55 -11.52
N TRP A 458 -24.06 28.40 -10.93
CA TRP A 458 -25.45 28.16 -10.49
C TRP A 458 -25.82 28.88 -9.18
N THR A 459 -25.05 28.65 -8.11
CA THR A 459 -25.26 29.25 -6.79
C THR A 459 -24.22 30.32 -6.43
N ALA A 460 -23.12 30.37 -7.17
CA ALA A 460 -22.00 31.28 -6.96
C ALA A 460 -21.25 31.53 -8.28
N PRO A 461 -20.43 32.58 -8.40
CA PRO A 461 -19.70 32.89 -9.62
C PRO A 461 -18.81 31.74 -10.08
N GLY A 462 -18.77 31.50 -11.38
CA GLY A 462 -17.92 30.49 -12.00
C GLY A 462 -17.84 30.68 -13.51
N ALA A 463 -16.75 30.22 -14.12
CA ALA A 463 -16.48 30.35 -15.54
C ALA A 463 -16.00 29.02 -16.14
N ILE A 464 -16.13 28.88 -17.45
CA ILE A 464 -15.54 27.77 -18.20
C ILE A 464 -14.83 28.27 -19.44
N ARG A 465 -13.65 27.73 -19.72
CA ARG A 465 -12.91 27.99 -20.95
C ARG A 465 -12.63 26.67 -21.68
N ALA A 466 -13.54 26.29 -22.57
CA ALA A 466 -13.42 25.15 -23.47
C ALA A 466 -13.11 25.65 -24.89
N VAL A 467 -11.83 25.62 -25.27
CA VAL A 467 -11.35 26.12 -26.56
C VAL A 467 -10.65 24.98 -27.28
N GLY A 468 -11.39 24.29 -28.15
CA GLY A 468 -10.85 23.24 -29.02
C GLY A 468 -10.21 23.80 -30.29
N THR A 469 -9.94 22.90 -31.23
CA THR A 469 -9.57 23.25 -32.60
C THR A 469 -10.40 22.45 -33.60
N VAL A 470 -10.32 22.78 -34.89
CA VAL A 470 -10.97 21.98 -35.95
C VAL A 470 -10.47 20.53 -35.93
N ALA A 471 -9.18 20.31 -35.65
CA ALA A 471 -8.58 18.97 -35.62
C ALA A 471 -8.88 18.23 -34.31
N ASP A 472 -8.95 18.96 -33.20
CA ASP A 472 -9.13 18.45 -31.84
C ASP A 472 -10.21 19.25 -31.10
N PRO A 473 -11.50 19.05 -31.43
CA PRO A 473 -12.59 19.74 -30.74
C PRO A 473 -12.73 19.21 -29.31
N VAL A 474 -13.19 20.06 -28.39
CA VAL A 474 -13.62 19.60 -27.05
C VAL A 474 -15.02 18.99 -27.17
N THR A 475 -15.24 17.80 -26.63
CA THR A 475 -16.52 17.08 -26.74
C THR A 475 -17.20 16.91 -25.39
N PHE A 476 -18.45 17.38 -25.27
CA PHE A 476 -19.35 17.10 -24.15
C PHE A 476 -20.51 16.22 -24.65
N THR A 477 -20.71 15.05 -24.03
CA THR A 477 -21.74 14.11 -24.48
C THR A 477 -22.33 13.27 -23.35
N GLY A 478 -23.38 12.52 -23.65
CA GLY A 478 -23.97 11.56 -22.70
C GLY A 478 -23.24 10.23 -22.73
N GLU A 479 -23.41 9.43 -21.68
CA GLU A 479 -22.91 8.06 -21.59
C GLU A 479 -23.40 7.18 -22.76
N THR A 480 -24.61 7.42 -23.24
CA THR A 480 -25.18 6.69 -24.37
C THR A 480 -25.34 7.60 -25.58
N ASP A 481 -25.23 7.01 -26.78
CA ASP A 481 -25.49 7.71 -28.04
C ASP A 481 -26.99 7.85 -28.32
N THR A 482 -27.69 8.47 -27.37
CA THR A 482 -29.15 8.66 -27.40
C THR A 482 -29.47 10.10 -27.02
N PRO A 483 -30.33 10.81 -27.79
CA PRO A 483 -30.80 12.12 -27.39
C PRO A 483 -31.39 12.12 -25.99
N GLY A 484 -30.97 13.06 -25.15
CA GLY A 484 -31.41 13.15 -23.75
C GLY A 484 -30.71 12.15 -22.81
N SER A 485 -29.58 11.57 -23.22
CA SER A 485 -28.75 10.74 -22.35
C SER A 485 -28.15 11.52 -21.17
N TRP A 486 -28.15 12.85 -21.24
CA TRP A 486 -27.78 13.76 -20.16
C TRP A 486 -28.49 15.11 -20.30
N THR A 487 -28.45 15.93 -19.25
CA THR A 487 -29.16 17.21 -19.21
C THR A 487 -28.59 18.22 -20.20
N GLY A 488 -27.27 18.23 -20.37
CA GLY A 488 -26.57 19.25 -21.15
C GLY A 488 -25.77 20.21 -20.28
N ILE A 489 -25.45 21.37 -20.86
CA ILE A 489 -24.67 22.42 -20.22
C ILE A 489 -25.63 23.46 -19.66
N VAL A 490 -25.46 23.80 -18.38
CA VAL A 490 -26.27 24.79 -17.67
C VAL A 490 -25.41 26.00 -17.37
N ILE A 491 -25.76 27.13 -17.97
CA ILE A 491 -25.20 28.46 -17.71
C ILE A 491 -26.13 29.15 -16.71
N GLY A 492 -25.73 29.08 -15.45
CA GLY A 492 -26.49 29.55 -14.30
C GLY A 492 -26.46 31.07 -14.12
N PRO A 493 -27.28 31.63 -13.20
CA PRO A 493 -27.46 33.07 -13.04
C PRO A 493 -26.20 33.87 -12.67
N TYR A 494 -25.17 33.20 -12.14
CA TYR A 494 -23.90 33.79 -11.73
C TYR A 494 -22.75 33.39 -12.66
N ALA A 495 -23.03 32.80 -13.82
CA ALA A 495 -22.00 32.47 -14.79
C ALA A 495 -21.26 33.73 -15.25
N ASP A 496 -19.93 33.67 -15.29
CA ASP A 496 -19.12 34.80 -15.69
C ASP A 496 -19.05 34.93 -17.22
N SER A 497 -19.09 36.17 -17.73
CA SER A 497 -18.99 36.50 -19.16
C SER A 497 -17.64 36.16 -19.82
N SER A 498 -16.63 35.83 -19.02
CA SER A 498 -15.37 35.26 -19.50
C SER A 498 -15.49 33.80 -19.95
N SER A 499 -16.66 33.16 -19.78
CA SER A 499 -16.91 31.81 -20.27
C SER A 499 -16.78 31.74 -21.80
N VAL A 500 -16.19 30.65 -22.31
CA VAL A 500 -15.98 30.43 -23.74
C VAL A 500 -16.19 28.96 -24.09
N PHE A 501 -16.99 28.73 -25.13
CA PHE A 501 -17.11 27.49 -25.88
C PHE A 501 -16.75 27.78 -27.34
N ASP A 502 -15.54 27.40 -27.76
CA ASP A 502 -15.05 27.61 -29.12
C ASP A 502 -14.50 26.30 -29.69
N HIS A 503 -14.96 25.88 -30.88
CA HIS A 503 -14.66 24.56 -31.46
C HIS A 503 -15.02 23.41 -30.52
N VAL A 504 -16.25 23.47 -29.99
CA VAL A 504 -16.82 22.46 -29.10
C VAL A 504 -17.83 21.59 -29.86
N VAL A 505 -18.01 20.35 -29.43
CA VAL A 505 -19.12 19.48 -29.81
C VAL A 505 -19.96 19.19 -28.57
N VAL A 506 -21.25 19.52 -28.62
CA VAL A 506 -22.22 19.14 -27.59
C VAL A 506 -23.22 18.16 -28.22
N ALA A 507 -23.22 16.92 -27.73
CA ALA A 507 -24.00 15.84 -28.32
C ALA A 507 -24.88 15.12 -27.29
N ASN A 508 -26.02 14.57 -27.73
CA ASN A 508 -26.86 13.65 -26.94
C ASN A 508 -27.45 14.26 -25.64
N GLY A 509 -27.47 15.59 -25.53
CA GLY A 509 -28.05 16.32 -24.40
C GLY A 509 -29.57 16.43 -24.47
N GLY A 510 -30.18 17.20 -23.56
CA GLY A 510 -31.62 17.50 -23.59
C GLY A 510 -32.51 16.63 -22.71
N ALA A 511 -31.95 15.94 -21.71
CA ALA A 511 -32.79 15.41 -20.63
C ALA A 511 -33.58 16.56 -19.98
N PRO A 512 -34.87 16.37 -19.61
CA PRO A 512 -35.71 17.48 -19.14
C PRO A 512 -35.16 18.16 -17.87
N TYR A 513 -34.87 19.47 -17.92
CA TYR A 513 -34.44 20.25 -16.74
C TYR A 513 -34.65 21.78 -16.91
N PRO A 514 -35.82 22.38 -16.60
CA PRO A 514 -37.17 21.81 -16.62
C PRO A 514 -37.69 21.55 -18.04
N VAL A 515 -36.97 22.02 -19.07
CA VAL A 515 -37.26 21.85 -20.50
C VAL A 515 -36.10 21.10 -21.18
N SER A 516 -36.32 20.50 -22.36
CA SER A 516 -35.30 19.69 -23.04
C SER A 516 -34.41 20.51 -23.97
N GLY A 517 -33.13 20.70 -23.64
CA GLY A 517 -32.15 21.35 -24.51
C GLY A 517 -30.69 20.98 -24.21
N ALA A 518 -29.78 21.20 -25.17
CA ALA A 518 -28.36 20.87 -24.98
C ALA A 518 -27.58 21.95 -24.21
N PHE A 519 -27.92 23.22 -24.41
CA PHE A 519 -27.52 24.34 -23.56
C PHE A 519 -28.74 24.97 -22.88
N HIS A 520 -28.58 25.37 -21.62
CA HIS A 520 -29.58 26.08 -20.84
C HIS A 520 -28.98 27.37 -20.31
N PHE A 521 -29.50 28.52 -20.73
CA PHE A 521 -29.07 29.82 -20.26
C PHE A 521 -30.09 30.47 -19.36
N TYR A 522 -29.66 30.84 -18.15
CA TYR A 522 -30.46 31.58 -17.17
C TYR A 522 -30.13 33.08 -17.14
N VAL A 523 -29.07 33.49 -17.82
CA VAL A 523 -28.57 34.87 -17.92
C VAL A 523 -27.88 35.06 -19.27
N ASP A 524 -28.02 36.25 -19.88
CA ASP A 524 -27.29 36.60 -21.10
C ASP A 524 -25.87 37.05 -20.72
N ILE A 525 -24.89 36.17 -20.95
CA ILE A 525 -23.46 36.44 -20.74
C ILE A 525 -22.72 36.78 -22.04
N GLY A 526 -23.47 37.05 -23.11
CA GLY A 526 -22.94 37.37 -24.42
C GLY A 526 -22.70 36.16 -25.32
N ALA A 527 -22.09 36.42 -26.47
CA ALA A 527 -21.80 35.44 -27.52
C ALA A 527 -20.61 34.52 -27.15
N VAL A 528 -20.82 33.68 -26.13
CA VAL A 528 -19.82 32.77 -25.55
C VAL A 528 -19.70 31.44 -26.30
N ILE A 529 -20.65 31.09 -27.16
CA ILE A 529 -20.62 29.89 -28.02
C ILE A 529 -20.25 30.27 -29.45
N ARG A 530 -19.14 29.76 -29.96
CA ARG A 530 -18.61 30.00 -31.30
C ARG A 530 -18.08 28.72 -31.94
N ASN A 531 -18.15 28.62 -33.26
CA ASN A 531 -17.63 27.50 -34.06
C ASN A 531 -18.01 26.12 -33.49
N THR A 532 -19.18 26.02 -32.86
CA THR A 532 -19.58 24.88 -32.05
C THR A 532 -20.66 24.07 -32.75
N VAL A 533 -20.55 22.75 -32.69
CA VAL A 533 -21.56 21.82 -33.21
C VAL A 533 -22.46 21.38 -32.06
N ILE A 534 -23.76 21.64 -32.18
CA ILE A 534 -24.78 21.24 -31.20
C ILE A 534 -25.71 20.24 -31.89
N ARG A 535 -25.65 18.98 -31.48
CA ARG A 535 -26.35 17.90 -32.19
C ARG A 535 -27.03 16.88 -31.28
N HIS A 536 -28.00 16.17 -31.84
CA HIS A 536 -28.70 15.06 -31.19
C HIS A 536 -29.28 15.44 -29.81
N SER A 537 -29.73 16.68 -29.64
CA SER A 537 -30.47 17.08 -28.45
C SER A 537 -31.88 16.47 -28.46
N ALA A 538 -32.37 15.99 -27.31
CA ALA A 538 -33.77 15.57 -27.14
C ALA A 538 -34.77 16.74 -27.18
N GLY A 539 -34.29 17.97 -27.26
CA GLY A 539 -35.10 19.13 -27.62
C GLY A 539 -34.26 20.16 -28.35
N CYS A 540 -34.21 21.40 -27.87
CA CYS A 540 -33.55 22.48 -28.59
C CYS A 540 -32.02 22.40 -28.50
N GLY A 541 -31.33 23.07 -29.43
CA GLY A 541 -29.89 23.23 -29.34
C GLY A 541 -29.50 24.11 -28.13
N VAL A 542 -30.00 25.35 -28.13
CA VAL A 542 -29.90 26.28 -27.00
C VAL A 542 -31.29 26.62 -26.48
N ILE A 543 -31.43 26.69 -25.16
CA ILE A 543 -32.63 27.17 -24.48
C ILE A 543 -32.29 28.41 -23.65
N ILE A 544 -33.09 29.44 -23.83
CA ILE A 544 -33.16 30.61 -22.95
C ILE A 544 -34.27 30.36 -21.93
N VAL A 545 -33.91 30.13 -20.66
CA VAL A 545 -34.85 29.71 -19.61
C VAL A 545 -35.53 30.91 -18.93
N ASN A 546 -34.78 31.97 -18.68
CA ASN A 546 -35.29 33.24 -18.14
C ASN A 546 -35.01 34.37 -19.13
N GLN A 547 -35.90 35.36 -19.20
CA GLN A 547 -35.61 36.64 -19.88
C GLN A 547 -35.96 37.80 -18.97
N PRO A 548 -34.95 38.55 -18.47
CA PRO A 548 -34.51 39.76 -19.21
C PRO A 548 -33.14 40.41 -18.81
N PRO A 549 -32.64 41.43 -19.56
CA PRO A 549 -32.77 41.63 -21.00
C PRO A 549 -31.85 40.66 -21.77
N TRP A 550 -32.34 40.15 -22.91
CA TRP A 550 -31.63 39.19 -23.74
C TRP A 550 -31.33 39.78 -25.11
N SER A 551 -30.08 39.68 -25.56
CA SER A 551 -29.57 40.28 -26.80
C SER A 551 -28.79 39.32 -27.69
N THR A 552 -28.28 38.22 -27.13
CA THR A 552 -27.46 37.26 -27.87
C THR A 552 -28.32 36.33 -28.75
N ASP A 553 -28.03 36.31 -30.06
CA ASP A 553 -28.55 35.31 -31.00
C ASP A 553 -27.46 34.28 -31.31
N PHE A 554 -27.57 33.07 -30.74
CA PHE A 554 -26.59 32.01 -30.95
C PHE A 554 -26.68 31.37 -32.34
N THR A 555 -27.71 31.72 -33.12
CA THR A 555 -27.88 31.27 -34.51
C THR A 555 -27.27 32.23 -35.53
N ALA A 556 -26.76 33.39 -35.07
CA ALA A 556 -26.16 34.38 -35.94
C ALA A 556 -24.96 33.79 -36.72
N PRO A 557 -24.92 33.89 -38.06
CA PRO A 557 -23.88 33.25 -38.88
C PRO A 557 -22.44 33.63 -38.52
N VAL A 558 -22.24 34.84 -37.96
CA VAL A 558 -20.93 35.33 -37.50
C VAL A 558 -20.33 34.47 -36.37
N LEU A 559 -21.17 33.71 -35.65
CA LEU A 559 -20.73 32.82 -34.59
C LEU A 559 -20.25 31.45 -35.10
N GLY A 560 -20.57 31.07 -36.34
CA GLY A 560 -20.12 29.80 -36.91
C GLY A 560 -20.70 28.54 -36.26
N ASN A 561 -21.78 28.66 -35.48
CA ASN A 561 -22.41 27.52 -34.81
C ASN A 561 -23.23 26.68 -35.79
N THR A 562 -23.20 25.36 -35.61
CA THR A 562 -23.95 24.39 -36.43
C THR A 562 -24.90 23.59 -35.56
N PHE A 563 -26.15 23.46 -35.99
CA PHE A 563 -27.21 22.75 -35.27
C PHE A 563 -27.71 21.57 -36.10
N GLU A 564 -27.53 20.34 -35.63
CA GLU A 564 -27.74 19.13 -36.43
C GLU A 564 -28.63 18.12 -35.69
N SER A 565 -29.71 17.66 -36.34
CA SER A 565 -30.53 16.55 -35.83
C SER A 565 -30.99 16.72 -34.38
N ASN A 566 -31.25 17.96 -33.96
CA ASN A 566 -31.89 18.28 -32.68
C ASN A 566 -33.40 18.08 -32.83
N ALA A 567 -34.07 17.55 -31.80
CA ALA A 567 -35.51 17.33 -31.86
C ALA A 567 -36.31 18.65 -31.86
N GLY A 568 -35.73 19.72 -31.30
CA GLY A 568 -36.27 21.08 -31.28
C GLY A 568 -35.51 22.04 -32.21
N ALA A 569 -35.82 23.33 -32.10
CA ALA A 569 -35.16 24.37 -32.89
C ALA A 569 -33.70 24.59 -32.45
N ALA A 570 -32.92 25.28 -33.29
CA ALA A 570 -31.55 25.67 -32.99
C ALA A 570 -31.44 26.47 -31.69
N GLN A 571 -32.30 27.48 -31.54
CA GLN A 571 -32.46 28.25 -30.30
C GLN A 571 -33.95 28.31 -29.95
N CYS A 572 -34.25 28.11 -28.68
CA CYS A 572 -35.57 28.19 -28.10
C CYS A 572 -35.55 29.13 -26.91
N GLY A 573 -36.73 29.62 -26.57
CA GLY A 573 -37.00 30.30 -25.32
C GLY A 573 -37.13 31.81 -25.43
N PRO A 574 -37.66 32.42 -24.35
CA PRO A 574 -38.58 31.82 -23.42
C PRO A 574 -39.88 31.46 -24.15
#